data_AF-A0AAE1TNQ3-F1
#
_entry.id   AF-A0AAE1TNQ3-F1
#
_cell.length_a   1.000
_cell.length_b   1.000
_cell.length_c   1.000
_cell.angle_alpha   90.00
_cell.angle_beta   90.00
_cell.angle_gamma   90.00
#
_symmetry.space_group_name_H-M   'P 1'
#
loop_
_entity.id
_entity.type
_entity.pdbx_description
1 polymer ?
#
loop_
_entity_poly.entity_id
_entity_poly.type
_entity_poly.pdbx_seq_one_letter_code
_entity_poly.pdbx_strand_id
1 'polypeptide(L)'
;MGKLSGINESTVRFIKKNEAKIKTALAATAPPSAKQVSHIRNSAMSQMESALFVWITDQNKKDNPIDSNAIRAKGKSLYERLTSAETSTSDEALPPAILNS
;
A
#
# COMPACT_ATOMS: atom_id res chain seq x y z
N MET A 1 -28.56 11.27 3.18
CA MET A 1 -27.22 11.06 3.76
C MET A 1 -26.18 11.53 2.74
N GLY A 2 -25.46 12.60 3.09
CA GLY A 2 -24.80 13.53 2.16
C GLY A 2 -23.59 12.98 1.40
N LYS A 3 -23.32 13.59 0.24
CA LYS A 3 -22.07 13.44 -0.49
C LYS A 3 -21.39 14.81 -0.55
N LEU A 4 -20.47 15.02 0.39
CA LEU A 4 -19.49 16.10 0.43
C LEU A 4 -18.50 15.93 -0.71
N SER A 5 -18.87 16.37 -1.91
CA SER A 5 -17.88 16.62 -2.94
C SER A 5 -18.34 17.86 -3.67
N GLY A 6 -17.57 18.95 -3.60
CA GLY A 6 -17.75 20.17 -4.38
C GLY A 6 -17.53 19.95 -5.89
N ILE A 7 -18.01 18.82 -6.39
CA ILE A 7 -17.87 18.33 -7.76
C ILE A 7 -19.26 18.43 -8.38
N ASN A 8 -19.36 19.19 -9.48
CA ASN A 8 -20.61 19.40 -10.20
C ASN A 8 -21.20 18.05 -10.67
N GLU A 9 -22.53 17.97 -10.71
CA GLU A 9 -23.23 16.75 -11.14
C GLU A 9 -22.84 16.33 -12.57
N SER A 10 -22.65 17.29 -13.46
CA SER A 10 -22.15 17.07 -14.83
C SER A 10 -20.80 16.34 -14.84
N THR A 11 -19.88 16.71 -13.95
CA THR A 11 -18.58 16.06 -13.77
C THR A 11 -18.74 14.64 -13.25
N VAL A 12 -19.61 14.41 -12.27
CA VAL A 12 -19.89 13.04 -11.77
C VAL A 12 -20.45 12.15 -12.88
N ARG A 13 -21.40 12.67 -13.67
CA ARG A 13 -21.99 11.94 -14.80
C ARG A 13 -20.95 11.66 -15.89
N PHE A 14 -20.06 12.61 -16.16
CA PHE A 14 -18.96 12.45 -17.10
C PHE A 14 -17.96 11.37 -16.65
N ILE A 15 -17.54 11.38 -15.39
CA ILE A 15 -16.63 10.38 -14.83
C ILE A 15 -17.25 8.99 -14.93
N LYS A 16 -18.53 8.84 -14.54
CA LYS A 16 -19.25 7.56 -14.67
C LYS A 16 -19.31 7.09 -16.13
N LYS A 17 -19.61 7.99 -17.07
CA LYS A 17 -19.68 7.66 -18.50
C LYS A 17 -18.32 7.20 -19.07
N ASN A 18 -17.22 7.73 -18.54
CA ASN A 18 -15.88 7.49 -19.06
C ASN A 18 -15.03 6.57 -18.16
N GLU A 19 -15.63 5.94 -17.15
CA GLU A 19 -14.93 5.14 -16.14
C GLU A 19 -14.00 4.10 -16.76
N ALA A 20 -14.49 3.33 -17.74
CA ALA A 20 -13.70 2.30 -18.41
C ALA A 20 -12.47 2.90 -19.12
N LYS A 21 -12.63 4.04 -19.80
CA LYS A 21 -11.55 4.73 -20.52
C LYS A 21 -10.51 5.31 -19.55
N ILE A 22 -10.96 5.82 -18.42
CA ILE A 22 -10.09 6.34 -17.36
C ILE A 22 -9.28 5.18 -16.76
N LYS A 23 -9.91 4.04 -16.49
CA LYS A 23 -9.24 2.83 -15.99
C LYS A 23 -8.22 2.28 -16.97
N THR A 24 -8.54 2.21 -18.27
CA THR A 24 -7.59 1.74 -19.29
C THR A 24 -6.43 2.70 -19.49
N ALA A 25 -6.69 4.01 -19.54
CA ALA A 25 -5.63 5.02 -19.61
C ALA A 25 -4.70 4.91 -18.40
N LEU A 26 -5.26 4.81 -17.18
CA LEU A 26 -4.48 4.61 -15.97
C LEU A 26 -3.68 3.31 -16.02
N ALA A 27 -4.24 2.22 -16.54
CA ALA A 27 -3.51 0.96 -16.69
C ALA A 27 -2.38 1.03 -17.72
N ALA A 28 -2.48 1.91 -18.72
CA ALA A 28 -1.47 2.11 -19.75
C ALA A 28 -0.34 3.07 -19.30
N THR A 29 -0.65 4.06 -18.46
CA THR A 29 0.34 5.05 -17.97
C THR A 29 0.93 4.70 -16.61
N ALA A 30 0.22 3.95 -15.77
CA ALA A 30 0.73 3.57 -14.46
C ALA A 30 1.85 2.53 -14.64
N PRO A 31 3.04 2.76 -14.06
CA PRO A 31 4.07 1.74 -14.09
C PRO A 31 3.56 0.48 -13.40
N PRO A 32 3.99 -0.73 -13.83
CA PRO A 32 3.63 -1.97 -13.16
C PRO A 32 3.91 -1.93 -11.65
N SER A 33 4.96 -1.22 -11.26
CA SER A 33 5.31 -0.94 -9.88
C SER A 33 4.24 -0.14 -9.12
N ALA A 34 3.46 0.75 -9.75
CA ALA A 34 2.40 1.48 -9.03
C ALA A 34 1.25 0.57 -8.60
N LYS A 35 0.85 -0.38 -9.46
CA LYS A 35 -0.12 -1.43 -9.10
C LYS A 35 0.48 -2.38 -8.07
N GLN A 36 1.72 -2.81 -8.29
CA GLN A 36 2.44 -3.68 -7.38
C GLN A 36 2.57 -3.05 -5.98
N VAL A 37 2.96 -1.78 -5.88
CA VAL A 37 3.11 -1.04 -4.62
C VAL A 37 1.75 -0.89 -3.91
N SER A 38 0.64 -0.74 -4.65
CA SER A 38 -0.70 -0.75 -4.02
C SER A 38 -1.09 -2.11 -3.44
N HIS A 39 -0.75 -3.21 -4.15
CA HIS A 39 -0.93 -4.57 -3.66
C HIS A 39 0.03 -4.90 -2.52
N ILE A 40 1.30 -4.47 -2.59
CA ILE A 40 2.31 -4.60 -1.53
C ILE A 40 1.86 -3.87 -0.28
N ARG A 41 1.37 -2.63 -0.39
CA ARG A 41 0.85 -1.91 0.79
C ARG A 41 -0.27 -2.68 1.47
N ASN A 42 -1.14 -3.34 0.69
CA ASN A 42 -2.19 -4.19 1.23
C ASN A 42 -1.64 -5.50 1.83
N SER A 43 -0.69 -6.14 1.14
CA SER A 43 -0.01 -7.36 1.57
C SER A 43 0.79 -7.16 2.86
N ALA A 44 1.59 -6.10 2.96
CA ALA A 44 2.38 -5.76 4.14
C ALA A 44 1.49 -5.45 5.35
N MET A 45 0.35 -4.77 5.15
CA MET A 45 -0.64 -4.59 6.22
C MET A 45 -1.26 -5.92 6.67
N SER A 46 -1.66 -6.79 5.74
CA SER A 46 -2.25 -8.09 6.08
C SER A 46 -1.25 -9.03 6.77
N GLN A 47 0.02 -9.03 6.34
CA GLN A 47 1.09 -9.78 6.98
C GLN A 47 1.41 -9.23 8.37
N MET A 48 1.42 -7.90 8.54
CA MET A 48 1.56 -7.25 9.84
C MET A 48 0.42 -7.67 10.78
N GLU A 49 -0.84 -7.63 10.33
CA GLU A 49 -2.00 -8.04 11.15
C GLU A 49 -1.89 -9.50 11.60
N SER A 50 -1.50 -10.39 10.68
CA SER A 50 -1.31 -11.82 10.98
C SER A 50 -0.21 -12.03 12.02
N ALA A 51 0.95 -11.38 11.84
CA ALA A 51 2.05 -11.46 12.79
C ALA A 51 1.70 -10.85 14.17
N LEU A 52 0.92 -9.77 14.18
CA LEU A 52 0.47 -9.12 15.40
C LEU A 52 -0.52 -10.03 16.17
N PHE A 53 -1.42 -10.73 15.47
CA PHE A 53 -2.34 -11.69 16.08
C PHE A 53 -1.59 -12.85 16.77
N VAL A 54 -0.59 -13.42 16.11
CA VAL A 54 0.25 -14.48 16.69
C VAL A 54 0.96 -13.97 17.94
N TRP A 55 1.51 -12.75 17.91
CA TRP A 55 2.18 -12.16 19.05
C TRP A 55 1.22 -11.90 20.23
N ILE A 56 0.04 -11.33 19.99
CA ILE A 56 -0.97 -11.12 21.05
C ILE A 56 -1.37 -12.45 21.67
N THR A 57 -1.57 -13.49 20.85
CA THR A 57 -1.91 -14.83 21.32
C THR A 57 -0.81 -15.42 22.22
N ASP A 58 0.46 -15.23 21.86
CA ASP A 58 1.60 -15.65 22.67
C ASP A 58 1.71 -14.88 23.99
N GLN A 59 1.42 -13.58 23.99
CA GLN A 59 1.41 -12.77 25.21
C GLN A 59 0.24 -13.15 26.15
N ASN A 60 -0.94 -13.42 25.61
CA ASN A 60 -2.09 -13.90 26.39
C ASN A 60 -1.79 -15.25 27.07
N LYS A 61 -1.05 -16.14 26.40
CA LYS A 61 -0.60 -17.41 27.00
C LYS A 61 0.40 -17.23 28.14
N LYS A 62 1.08 -16.10 28.20
CA LYS A 62 2.07 -15.75 29.23
C LYS A 62 1.45 -14.98 30.40
N ASP A 63 0.12 -14.84 30.44
CA ASP A 63 -0.63 -14.04 31.41
C ASP A 63 -0.12 -12.59 31.54
N ASN A 64 0.47 -12.06 30.46
CA ASN A 64 0.98 -10.70 30.45
C ASN A 64 -0.15 -9.74 30.06
N PRO A 65 -0.53 -8.77 30.91
CA PRO A 65 -1.48 -7.74 30.53
C PRO A 65 -0.87 -6.89 29.42
N ILE A 66 -1.41 -7.01 28.21
CA ILE A 66 -0.98 -6.18 27.08
C ILE A 66 -1.74 -4.86 27.11
N ASP A 67 -0.99 -3.75 27.17
CA ASP A 67 -1.54 -2.42 26.92
C ASP A 67 -1.72 -2.18 25.40
N SER A 68 -2.76 -1.42 25.05
CA SER A 68 -3.03 -0.95 23.69
C SER A 68 -1.83 -0.18 23.10
N ASN A 69 -1.05 0.52 23.92
CA ASN A 69 0.19 1.15 23.46
C ASN A 69 1.23 0.14 22.98
N ALA A 70 1.38 -0.98 23.69
CA ALA A 70 2.30 -2.05 23.32
C ALA A 70 1.87 -2.73 22.01
N ILE A 71 0.56 -2.94 21.80
CA ILE A 71 0.01 -3.44 20.54
C ILE A 71 0.36 -2.50 19.39
N ARG A 72 0.11 -1.20 19.55
CA ARG A 72 0.43 -0.18 18.53
C ARG A 72 1.92 -0.12 18.22
N ALA A 73 2.77 -0.12 19.24
CA ALA A 73 4.22 -0.11 19.07
C ALA A 73 4.71 -1.37 18.34
N LYS A 74 4.17 -2.55 18.69
CA LYS A 74 4.53 -3.81 18.04
C LYS A 74 4.06 -3.85 16.58
N GLY A 75 2.82 -3.42 16.31
CA GLY A 75 2.29 -3.32 14.95
C GLY A 75 3.12 -2.40 14.07
N LYS A 76 3.48 -1.22 14.57
CA LYS A 76 4.36 -0.28 13.87
C LYS A 76 5.72 -0.91 13.53
N SER A 77 6.36 -1.56 14.50
CA SER A 77 7.66 -2.22 14.29
C SER A 77 7.59 -3.37 13.26
N LEU A 78 6.50 -4.15 13.27
CA LEU A 78 6.28 -5.21 12.28
C LEU A 78 6.10 -4.62 10.87
N TYR A 79 5.30 -3.56 10.75
CA TYR A 79 5.08 -2.88 9.47
C TYR A 79 6.37 -2.29 8.89
N GLU A 80 7.14 -1.57 9.71
CA GLU A 80 8.43 -0.98 9.32
C GLU A 80 9.41 -2.04 8.82
N ARG A 81 9.43 -3.22 9.44
CA ARG A 81 10.27 -4.34 9.01
C ARG A 81 9.84 -4.90 7.64
N LEU A 82 8.54 -5.02 7.41
CA LEU A 82 7.99 -5.53 6.15
C LEU A 82 8.21 -4.53 5.01
N THR A 83 8.06 -3.23 5.27
CA THR A 83 8.29 -2.19 4.25
C THR A 83 9.77 -1.91 4.01
N SER A 84 10.63 -2.07 5.01
CA SER A 84 12.09 -1.94 4.84
C SER A 84 12.68 -3.08 4.02
N ALA A 85 12.21 -4.32 4.20
CA ALA A 85 12.66 -5.46 3.40
C ALA A 85 12.37 -5.32 1.90
N GLU A 86 11.29 -4.61 1.54
CA GLU A 86 10.89 -4.36 0.15
C GLU A 86 11.77 -3.31 -0.56
N THR A 87 12.51 -2.49 0.20
CA THR A 87 13.39 -1.43 -0.36
C THR A 87 14.80 -1.88 -0.70
N SER A 88 15.18 -3.12 -0.36
CA SER A 88 16.53 -3.65 -0.62
C SER A 88 16.70 -4.36 -1.97
N THR A 89 15.76 -4.20 -2.90
CA THR A 89 15.96 -4.52 -4.33
C THR A 89 16.15 -3.20 -5.08
N SER A 90 17.25 -2.50 -4.79
CA SER A 90 17.78 -1.40 -5.62
C SER A 90 18.76 -2.03 -6.62
N ASP A 91 18.42 -2.02 -7.91
CA ASP A 91 18.89 -1.00 -8.86
C ASP A 91 20.26 -1.40 -9.42
N GLU A 92 20.26 -2.21 -10.48
CA GLU A 92 21.43 -2.39 -11.34
C GLU A 92 21.17 -1.71 -12.69
N ALA A 93 21.66 -0.48 -12.76
CA ALA A 93 22.33 0.16 -13.90
C ALA A 93 21.67 0.09 -15.29
N LEU A 94 21.00 1.18 -15.67
CA LEU A 94 21.01 1.63 -17.07
C LEU A 94 22.36 2.32 -17.35
N PRO A 95 23.17 1.87 -18.32
CA PRO A 95 24.26 2.68 -18.81
C PRO A 95 23.73 3.79 -19.74
N PRO A 96 24.25 5.03 -19.63
CA PRO A 96 23.94 6.11 -20.56
C PRO A 96 24.75 5.93 -21.84
N ALA A 97 24.10 5.65 -22.97
CA ALA A 97 24.72 5.81 -24.28
C ALA A 97 24.13 7.05 -24.96
N ILE A 98 24.87 8.15 -24.77
CA ILE A 98 24.83 9.40 -25.52
C ILE A 98 25.07 9.10 -27.02
N LEU A 99 24.26 9.75 -27.86
CA LEU A 99 24.52 10.25 -29.22
C LEU A 99 25.84 9.84 -29.91
N ASN A 100 25.73 9.23 -31.10
CA ASN A 100 26.62 9.31 -32.29
C ASN A 100 26.09 8.33 -33.36
N SER A 101 25.99 8.58 -34.66
CA SER A 101 26.41 9.67 -35.58
C SER A 101 25.46 9.73 -36.76
#